data_AF-A0A371GCM5-F1
#
_entry.id   AF-A0A371GCM5-F1
#
_cell.length_a   1.000
_cell.length_b   1.000
_cell.length_c   1.000
_cell.angle_alpha   90.00
_cell.angle_beta   90.00
_cell.angle_gamma   90.00
#
_symmetry.space_group_name_H-M   'P 1'
#
loop_
_entity.id
_entity.type
_entity.pdbx_description
1 polymer ?
#
loop_
_entity_poly.entity_id
_entity_poly.type
_entity_poly.pdbx_seq_one_letter_code
_entity_poly.pdbx_strand_id
1 'polypeptide(L)'
;MMTELCVQFKIKHHNSMPYHPKMNGAVEEANKNIKKIVQKMVVTYKDWHDMLPYALHGYRTSIRTSTGETPYSLVYGIEAVLLVEVEIPFLRVRPRVFKEGDLVLRKILPNTRDQRGKWAPNYEGSYVVKHVFSSGALMLADFEGEELKHLVNVDEVKLFYPRKPTREESKRITAESPRWRS
;
A
#
# COMPACT_ATOMS: atom_id res chain seq x y z
N MET A 1 -21.83 -18.71 -33.93
CA MET A 1 -21.38 -17.82 -32.84
C MET A 1 -20.17 -18.34 -32.07
N MET A 2 -20.26 -19.39 -31.23
CA MET A 2 -19.08 -19.86 -30.45
C MET A 2 -17.96 -20.47 -31.32
N THR A 3 -18.31 -21.23 -32.36
CA THR A 3 -17.34 -21.82 -33.29
C THR A 3 -16.56 -20.78 -34.09
N GLU A 4 -17.23 -19.70 -34.52
CA GLU A 4 -16.62 -18.58 -35.24
C GLU A 4 -15.60 -17.84 -34.36
N LEU A 5 -15.93 -17.60 -33.09
CA LEU A 5 -15.01 -17.01 -32.12
C LEU A 5 -13.79 -17.90 -31.87
N CYS A 6 -13.98 -19.21 -31.71
CA CYS A 6 -12.86 -20.15 -31.54
C CYS A 6 -11.90 -20.11 -32.74
N VAL A 7 -12.44 -20.04 -33.97
CA VAL A 7 -11.62 -19.91 -35.19
C VAL A 7 -10.87 -18.57 -35.20
N GLN A 8 -11.53 -17.46 -34.85
CA GLN A 8 -10.92 -16.14 -34.81
C GLN A 8 -9.73 -16.06 -33.83
N PHE A 9 -9.89 -16.61 -32.62
CA PHE A 9 -8.85 -16.63 -31.60
C PHE A 9 -7.87 -17.81 -31.73
N LYS A 10 -7.99 -18.63 -32.79
CA LYS A 10 -7.16 -19.83 -33.03
C LYS A 10 -7.21 -20.84 -31.87
N ILE A 11 -8.36 -20.93 -31.19
CA ILE A 11 -8.60 -21.85 -30.08
C ILE A 11 -9.19 -23.15 -30.62
N LYS A 12 -8.55 -24.27 -30.31
CA LYS A 12 -9.09 -25.61 -30.61
C LYS A 12 -10.11 -25.98 -29.54
N HIS A 13 -11.38 -26.07 -29.92
CA HIS A 13 -12.45 -26.48 -29.02
C HIS A 13 -12.62 -28.01 -29.06
N HIS A 14 -12.55 -28.65 -27.89
CA HIS A 14 -12.78 -30.08 -27.72
C HIS A 14 -14.01 -30.31 -26.84
N ASN A 15 -14.89 -31.21 -27.26
CA ASN A 15 -16.08 -31.55 -26.50
C ASN A 15 -15.82 -32.79 -25.64
N SER A 16 -16.28 -32.75 -24.39
CA SER A 16 -16.40 -33.97 -23.60
C SER A 16 -17.49 -34.88 -24.18
N MET A 17 -17.39 -36.17 -23.90
CA MET A 17 -18.45 -37.11 -24.26
C MET A 17 -19.77 -36.69 -23.56
N PRO A 18 -20.92 -36.81 -24.26
CA PRO A 18 -22.22 -36.56 -23.65
C PRO A 18 -22.39 -37.41 -22.38
N TYR A 19 -22.96 -36.82 -21.32
CA TYR A 19 -23.23 -37.48 -20.04
C TYR A 19 -22.01 -38.12 -19.34
N HIS A 20 -20.80 -37.70 -19.67
CA HIS A 20 -19.56 -38.14 -19.01
C HIS A 20 -18.88 -36.98 -18.25
N PRO A 21 -19.43 -36.56 -17.09
CA PRO A 21 -18.90 -35.47 -16.27
C PRO A 21 -17.43 -35.66 -15.88
N LYS A 22 -17.03 -36.91 -15.66
CA LYS A 22 -15.67 -37.32 -15.26
C LYS A 22 -14.57 -36.84 -16.22
N MET A 23 -14.88 -36.63 -17.51
CA MET A 23 -13.93 -36.06 -18.47
C MET A 23 -13.51 -34.63 -18.14
N ASN A 24 -14.38 -33.87 -17.46
CA ASN A 24 -14.13 -32.51 -17.01
C ASN A 24 -13.88 -32.46 -15.49
N GLY A 25 -13.45 -33.57 -14.88
CA GLY A 25 -13.38 -33.72 -13.42
C GLY A 25 -12.58 -32.64 -12.68
N ALA A 26 -11.54 -32.08 -13.31
CA ALA A 26 -10.78 -30.96 -12.74
C ALA A 26 -11.65 -29.69 -12.56
N VAL A 27 -12.48 -29.38 -13.57
CA VAL A 27 -13.43 -28.26 -13.53
C VAL A 27 -14.54 -28.53 -12.51
N GLU A 28 -15.01 -29.78 -12.42
CA GLU A 28 -16.05 -30.15 -11.46
C GLU A 28 -15.59 -30.00 -10.01
N GLU A 29 -14.37 -30.43 -9.70
CA GLU A 29 -13.80 -30.27 -8.36
C GLU A 29 -13.52 -28.80 -8.03
N ALA A 30 -13.08 -28.00 -9.01
CA ALA A 30 -12.95 -26.55 -8.85
C ALA A 30 -14.32 -25.91 -8.54
N ASN A 31 -15.36 -26.24 -9.30
CA ASN A 31 -16.72 -25.74 -9.12
C ASN A 31 -17.29 -26.14 -7.74
N LYS A 32 -17.03 -27.37 -7.29
CA LYS A 32 -17.41 -27.84 -5.95
C LYS A 32 -16.76 -27.00 -4.84
N ASN A 33 -15.50 -26.65 -5.00
CA ASN A 33 -14.78 -25.82 -4.03
C ASN A 33 -15.28 -24.37 -4.04
N ILE A 34 -15.49 -23.77 -5.22
CA ILE A 34 -16.05 -22.42 -5.34
C ILE A 34 -17.44 -22.37 -4.71
N LYS A 35 -18.30 -23.36 -4.97
CA LYS A 35 -19.62 -23.46 -4.35
C LYS A 35 -19.55 -23.47 -2.82
N LYS A 36 -18.63 -24.24 -2.23
CA LYS A 36 -18.42 -24.26 -0.76
C LYS A 36 -17.99 -22.92 -0.20
N ILE A 37 -17.16 -22.17 -0.92
CA ILE A 37 -16.68 -20.85 -0.48
C ILE A 37 -17.82 -19.84 -0.56
N VAL A 38 -18.52 -19.78 -1.70
CA VAL A 38 -19.68 -18.89 -1.89
C VAL A 38 -20.75 -19.16 -0.83
N GLN A 39 -21.06 -20.42 -0.56
CA GLN A 39 -22.02 -20.81 0.50
C GLN A 39 -21.65 -20.32 1.90
N LYS A 40 -20.35 -20.09 2.18
CA LYS A 40 -19.89 -19.55 3.46
C LYS A 40 -19.89 -18.02 3.52
N MET A 41 -19.76 -17.36 2.38
CA MET A 41 -19.71 -15.89 2.30
C MET A 41 -21.09 -15.25 2.14
N VAL A 42 -22.00 -15.96 1.46
CA VAL A 42 -23.38 -15.55 1.24
C VAL A 42 -24.12 -15.45 2.57
N VAL A 43 -24.72 -14.29 2.85
CA VAL A 43 -25.60 -14.08 4.00
C VAL A 43 -27.05 -14.37 3.59
N THR A 44 -27.42 -13.97 2.36
CA THR A 44 -28.75 -14.20 1.78
C THR A 44 -28.62 -14.81 0.39
N TYR A 45 -29.46 -15.77 -0.01
CA TYR A 45 -29.36 -16.44 -1.32
C TYR A 45 -29.31 -15.53 -2.57
N LYS A 46 -29.67 -14.25 -2.43
CA LYS A 46 -29.66 -13.25 -3.52
C LYS A 46 -28.30 -12.57 -3.72
N ASP A 47 -27.42 -12.55 -2.71
CA ASP A 47 -26.15 -11.80 -2.72
C ASP A 47 -24.96 -12.58 -3.33
N TRP A 48 -25.20 -13.80 -3.83
CA TRP A 48 -24.13 -14.69 -4.31
C TRP A 48 -23.25 -14.07 -5.40
N HIS A 49 -23.83 -13.20 -6.23
CA HIS A 49 -23.13 -12.51 -7.31
C HIS A 49 -22.19 -11.42 -6.78
N ASP A 50 -22.55 -10.73 -5.70
CA ASP A 50 -21.70 -9.77 -5.00
C ASP A 50 -20.55 -10.48 -4.26
N MET A 51 -20.82 -11.69 -3.74
CA MET A 51 -19.83 -12.49 -3.01
C MET A 51 -18.89 -13.29 -3.92
N LEU A 52 -19.27 -13.53 -5.17
CA LEU A 52 -18.51 -14.37 -6.11
C LEU A 52 -17.08 -13.84 -6.37
N PRO A 53 -16.84 -12.53 -6.61
CA PRO A 53 -15.48 -11.99 -6.77
C PRO A 53 -14.59 -12.26 -5.55
N TYR A 54 -15.12 -12.10 -4.33
CA TYR A 54 -14.39 -12.37 -3.09
C TYR A 54 -14.10 -13.85 -2.91
N ALA A 55 -15.08 -14.71 -3.22
CA ALA A 55 -14.90 -16.16 -3.18
C ALA A 55 -13.83 -16.64 -4.16
N LEU A 56 -13.80 -16.10 -5.38
CA LEU A 56 -12.78 -16.39 -6.39
C LEU A 56 -11.41 -15.87 -5.96
N HIS A 57 -11.33 -14.69 -5.35
CA HIS A 57 -10.09 -14.16 -4.83
C HIS A 57 -9.51 -15.08 -3.75
N GLY A 58 -10.31 -15.43 -2.72
CA GLY A 58 -9.89 -16.35 -1.67
C GLY A 58 -9.54 -17.74 -2.20
N TYR A 59 -10.22 -18.23 -3.25
CA TYR A 59 -9.87 -19.49 -3.90
C TYR A 59 -8.47 -19.45 -4.54
N ARG A 60 -8.14 -18.35 -5.22
CA ARG A 60 -6.89 -18.15 -5.97
C ARG A 60 -5.68 -17.89 -5.08
N THR A 61 -5.85 -17.24 -3.93
CA THR A 61 -4.76 -16.85 -3.04
C THR A 61 -4.54 -17.81 -1.87
N SER A 62 -5.44 -18.78 -1.65
CA SER A 62 -5.30 -19.79 -0.61
C SER A 62 -4.48 -21.00 -1.08
N ILE A 63 -3.51 -21.42 -0.25
CA ILE A 63 -2.69 -22.61 -0.48
C ILE A 63 -3.57 -23.87 -0.50
N ARG A 64 -3.43 -24.71 -1.54
CA ARG A 64 -4.13 -26.00 -1.62
C ARG A 64 -3.33 -27.07 -0.92
N THR A 65 -3.94 -27.77 0.03
CA THR A 65 -3.28 -28.86 0.79
C THR A 65 -2.72 -29.98 -0.09
N SER A 66 -3.32 -30.24 -1.24
CA SER A 66 -2.85 -31.26 -2.19
C SER A 66 -1.59 -30.86 -2.96
N THR A 67 -1.35 -29.57 -3.16
CA THR A 67 -0.29 -29.07 -4.05
C THR A 67 0.76 -28.26 -3.29
N GLY A 68 0.45 -27.78 -2.08
CA GLY A 68 1.30 -26.89 -1.31
C GLY A 68 1.39 -25.47 -1.87
N GLU A 69 0.77 -25.22 -3.02
CA GLU A 69 0.84 -23.97 -3.78
C GLU A 69 -0.53 -23.30 -3.90
N THR A 70 -0.51 -22.01 -4.22
CA THR A 70 -1.72 -21.26 -4.54
C THR A 70 -2.08 -21.41 -6.02
N PRO A 71 -3.36 -21.46 -6.41
CA PRO A 71 -3.73 -21.48 -7.82
C PRO A 71 -3.18 -20.27 -8.60
N TYR A 72 -3.00 -19.13 -7.95
CA TYR A 72 -2.40 -17.95 -8.57
C TYR A 72 -0.90 -18.12 -8.86
N SER A 73 -0.12 -18.67 -7.92
CA SER A 73 1.32 -18.92 -8.13
C SER A 73 1.57 -19.90 -9.26
N LEU A 74 0.70 -20.90 -9.43
CA LEU A 74 0.79 -21.85 -10.55
C LEU A 74 0.53 -21.23 -11.93
N VAL A 75 -0.32 -20.19 -12.00
CA VAL A 75 -0.68 -19.55 -13.28
C VAL A 75 0.34 -18.48 -13.68
N TYR A 76 0.82 -17.68 -12.73
CA TYR A 76 1.65 -16.51 -13.02
C TYR A 76 3.11 -16.67 -12.59
N GLY A 77 3.46 -17.74 -11.86
CA GLY A 77 4.83 -17.96 -11.36
C GLY A 77 5.25 -17.00 -10.25
N ILE A 78 4.33 -16.23 -9.68
CA ILE A 78 4.56 -15.27 -8.60
C ILE A 78 3.54 -15.46 -7.48
N GLU A 79 3.93 -15.17 -6.24
CA GLU A 79 3.03 -15.18 -5.10
C GLU A 79 1.99 -14.05 -5.23
N ALA A 80 0.73 -14.34 -4.91
CA ALA A 80 -0.34 -13.35 -4.96
C ALA A 80 -0.17 -12.33 -3.81
N VAL A 81 0.07 -11.06 -4.15
CA VAL A 81 0.09 -9.99 -3.16
C VAL A 81 -1.33 -9.78 -2.64
N LEU A 82 -1.54 -9.99 -1.34
CA LEU A 82 -2.85 -9.81 -0.73
C LEU A 82 -3.18 -8.32 -0.58
N LEU A 83 -4.46 -7.95 -0.65
CA LEU A 83 -4.90 -6.56 -0.49
C LEU A 83 -4.50 -5.98 0.88
N VAL A 84 -4.45 -6.85 1.91
CA VAL A 84 -3.88 -6.51 3.21
C VAL A 84 -2.43 -6.08 3.07
N GLU A 85 -1.58 -6.77 2.32
CA GLU A 85 -0.17 -6.41 2.10
C GLU A 85 0.01 -5.12 1.28
N VAL A 86 -1.00 -4.72 0.51
CA VAL A 86 -1.04 -3.42 -0.20
C VAL A 86 -1.47 -2.28 0.73
N GLU A 87 -2.48 -2.51 1.59
CA GLU A 87 -2.92 -1.55 2.62
C GLU A 87 -1.92 -1.45 3.79
N ILE A 88 -1.13 -2.50 3.99
CA ILE A 88 -0.05 -2.64 4.97
C ILE A 88 1.29 -2.62 4.22
N PRO A 89 1.76 -1.44 3.76
CA PRO A 89 3.03 -1.29 3.06
C PRO A 89 4.26 -1.58 3.94
N PHE A 90 4.08 -2.05 5.18
CA PHE A 90 5.15 -2.22 6.16
C PHE A 90 5.88 -3.56 6.12
N LEU A 91 5.40 -4.57 5.37
CA LEU A 91 6.08 -5.87 5.26
C LEU A 91 7.20 -5.90 4.21
N ARG A 92 7.30 -4.85 3.37
CA ARG A 92 8.44 -4.60 2.49
C ARG A 92 8.89 -3.17 2.68
N VAL A 93 9.73 -2.96 3.71
CA VAL A 93 10.33 -1.66 4.07
C VAL A 93 10.80 -0.95 2.79
N ARG A 94 10.03 0.04 2.33
CA ARG A 94 10.57 1.05 1.42
C ARG A 94 11.50 1.90 2.26
N PRO A 95 12.81 2.00 1.94
CA PRO A 95 13.66 2.97 2.60
C PRO A 95 13.03 4.35 2.41
N ARG A 96 12.80 5.07 3.51
CA ARG A 96 12.36 6.46 3.44
C ARG A 96 13.53 7.27 2.90
N VAL A 97 13.47 7.62 1.63
CA VAL A 97 14.50 8.47 1.00
C VAL A 97 14.12 9.92 1.23
N PHE A 98 14.91 10.61 2.04
CA PHE A 98 14.82 12.06 2.22
C PHE A 98 15.71 12.76 1.19
N LYS A 99 15.32 13.97 0.81
CA LYS A 99 16.09 14.86 -0.07
C LYS A 99 16.35 16.20 0.62
N GLU A 100 17.40 16.87 0.19
CA GLU A 100 17.65 18.26 0.59
C GLU A 100 16.46 19.13 0.20
N GLY A 101 16.00 19.97 1.12
CA GLY A 101 14.80 20.80 1.00
C GLY A 101 13.51 20.16 1.50
N ASP A 102 13.50 18.86 1.87
CA ASP A 102 12.33 18.24 2.46
C ASP A 102 12.02 18.84 3.84
N LEU A 103 10.74 19.16 4.08
CA LEU A 103 10.26 19.59 5.39
C LEU A 103 9.99 18.38 6.27
N VAL A 104 10.48 18.41 7.50
CA VAL A 104 10.42 17.27 8.40
C VAL A 104 10.14 17.66 9.86
N LEU A 105 9.49 16.76 10.60
CA LEU A 105 9.30 16.86 12.05
C LEU A 105 10.32 15.96 12.76
N ARG A 106 10.97 16.49 13.80
CA ARG A 106 11.91 15.72 14.62
C ARG A 106 11.18 15.08 15.79
N LYS A 107 11.42 13.79 16.07
CA LYS A 107 10.84 13.09 17.22
C LYS A 107 11.44 13.64 18.52
N ILE A 108 10.60 13.92 19.51
CA ILE A 108 11.05 14.27 20.86
C ILE A 108 11.42 12.98 21.59
N LEU A 109 12.68 12.85 21.99
CA LEU A 109 13.13 11.67 22.73
C LEU A 109 12.53 11.67 24.15
N PRO A 110 12.12 10.49 24.67
CA PRO A 110 11.37 10.37 25.92
C PRO A 110 12.14 10.82 27.17
N ASN A 111 13.45 11.04 27.07
CA ASN A 111 14.26 11.55 28.18
C ASN A 111 14.06 13.06 28.42
N THR A 112 13.37 13.75 27.50
CA THR A 112 13.01 15.17 27.62
C THR A 112 11.67 15.23 28.35
N ARG A 113 11.69 15.52 29.66
CA ARG A 113 10.47 15.59 30.48
C ARG A 113 9.63 16.81 30.08
N ASP A 114 8.59 16.60 29.30
CA ASP A 114 7.57 17.61 29.05
C ASP A 114 6.52 17.58 30.19
N GLN A 115 6.19 18.74 30.76
CA GLN A 115 5.22 18.84 31.86
C GLN A 115 3.79 18.49 31.44
N ARG A 116 3.52 18.39 30.13
CA ARG A 116 2.22 18.00 29.56
C ARG A 116 1.89 16.51 29.68
N GLY A 117 2.86 15.66 30.07
CA GLY A 117 2.63 14.24 30.28
C GLY A 117 2.09 13.54 29.02
N LYS A 118 1.03 12.72 29.18
CA LYS A 118 0.41 11.90 28.12
C LYS A 118 -0.01 12.68 26.86
N TRP A 119 -0.16 14.00 26.95
CA TRP A 119 -0.64 14.88 25.87
C TRP A 119 0.46 15.75 25.26
N ALA A 120 1.71 15.52 25.63
CA ALA A 120 2.84 16.18 24.98
C ALA A 120 2.93 15.73 23.50
N PRO A 121 3.16 16.66 22.56
CA PRO A 121 3.41 16.29 21.17
C PRO A 121 4.69 15.44 21.09
N ASN A 122 4.63 14.30 20.41
CA ASN A 122 5.78 13.39 20.28
C ASN A 122 6.79 13.83 19.20
N TYR A 123 6.49 14.92 18.50
CA TYR A 123 7.28 15.48 17.41
C TYR A 123 7.33 16.99 17.56
N GLU A 124 8.47 17.58 17.23
CA GLU A 124 8.79 18.99 17.37
C GLU A 124 9.17 19.60 16.03
N GLY A 125 8.73 20.85 15.85
CA GLY A 125 9.23 21.77 14.84
C GLY A 125 8.89 21.36 13.41
N SER A 126 9.06 22.29 12.48
CA SER A 126 9.17 21.94 11.06
C SER A 126 10.56 22.38 10.64
N TYR A 127 11.43 21.41 10.40
CA TYR A 127 12.80 21.62 10.00
C TYR A 127 12.95 21.35 8.52
N VAL A 128 13.93 21.99 7.88
CA VAL A 128 14.32 21.70 6.51
C VAL A 128 15.53 20.78 6.53
N VAL A 129 15.50 19.71 5.75
CA VAL A 129 16.68 18.87 5.51
C VAL A 129 17.68 19.69 4.70
N LYS A 130 18.80 20.07 5.31
CA LYS A 130 19.87 20.80 4.64
C LYS A 130 20.82 19.87 3.89
N HIS A 131 21.15 18.73 4.49
CA HIS A 131 22.03 17.74 3.89
C HIS A 131 21.66 16.33 4.34
N VAL A 132 21.76 15.36 3.43
CA VAL A 132 21.52 13.93 3.69
C VAL A 132 22.84 13.18 3.62
N PHE A 133 23.23 12.51 4.70
CA PHE A 133 24.44 11.69 4.72
C PHE A 133 24.12 10.24 4.30
N SER A 134 25.06 9.60 3.59
CA SER A 134 24.95 8.19 3.19
C SER A 134 24.84 7.21 4.36
N SER A 135 25.21 7.65 5.57
CA SER A 135 25.10 6.92 6.83
C SER A 135 23.69 6.90 7.44
N GLY A 136 22.71 7.60 6.84
CA GLY A 136 21.36 7.71 7.40
C GLY A 136 21.21 8.80 8.46
N ALA A 137 22.15 9.74 8.51
CA ALA A 137 22.03 10.96 9.31
C ALA A 137 21.54 12.14 8.45
N LEU A 138 20.77 13.04 9.06
CA LEU A 138 20.24 14.26 8.45
C LEU A 138 20.79 15.47 9.20
N MET A 139 21.23 16.48 8.44
CA MET A 139 21.47 17.82 8.97
C MET A 139 20.18 18.62 8.79
N LEU A 140 19.61 19.08 9.90
CA LEU A 140 18.38 19.83 9.92
C LEU A 140 18.68 21.31 10.18
N ALA A 141 17.98 22.20 9.49
CA ALA A 141 17.97 23.63 9.77
C ALA A 141 16.55 24.09 10.11
N ASP A 142 16.43 25.14 10.93
CA ASP A 142 15.15 25.81 11.16
C ASP A 142 14.73 26.66 9.93
N PHE A 143 13.62 27.39 10.06
CA PHE A 143 13.13 28.25 8.98
C PHE A 143 14.00 29.50 8.77
N GLU A 144 14.74 29.89 9.81
CA GLU A 144 15.69 31.00 9.83
C GLU A 144 17.03 30.61 9.19
N GLY A 145 17.26 29.31 8.94
CA GLY A 145 18.44 28.77 8.30
C GLY A 145 19.56 28.40 9.26
N GLU A 146 19.31 28.47 10.57
CA GLU A 146 20.23 28.07 11.61
C GLU A 146 20.27 26.54 11.71
N GLU A 147 21.48 25.99 11.67
CA GLU A 147 21.71 24.55 11.73
C GLU A 147 21.53 24.04 13.15
N LEU A 148 20.78 22.93 13.28
CA LEU A 148 20.77 22.21 14.55
C LEU A 148 22.17 21.67 14.85
N LYS A 149 22.61 21.87 16.09
CA LYS A 149 23.93 21.43 16.58
C LYS A 149 24.20 19.93 16.44
N HIS A 150 23.15 19.12 16.29
CA HIS A 150 23.26 17.67 16.27
C HIS A 150 22.61 17.11 15.00
N LEU A 151 23.33 16.18 14.37
CA LEU A 151 22.81 15.34 13.31
C LEU A 151 21.69 14.46 13.85
N VAL A 152 20.62 14.30 13.07
CA VAL A 152 19.43 13.54 13.46
C VAL A 152 19.33 12.28 12.61
N ASN A 153 19.01 11.14 13.22
CA ASN A 153 18.81 9.90 12.48
C ASN A 153 17.53 9.98 11.63
N VAL A 154 17.58 9.49 10.39
CA VAL A 154 16.43 9.32 9.47
C VAL A 154 15.21 8.66 10.15
N ASP A 155 15.43 7.70 11.05
CA ASP A 155 14.36 6.99 11.78
C ASP A 155 13.66 7.85 12.85
N GLU A 156 14.32 8.92 13.30
CA GLU A 156 13.81 9.87 14.29
C GLU A 156 13.06 11.03 13.64
N VAL A 157 12.84 10.97 12.32
CA VAL A 157 12.31 12.07 11.53
C VAL A 157 11.08 11.62 10.73
N LYS A 158 10.10 12.52 10.58
CA LYS A 158 8.92 12.31 9.73
C LYS A 158 8.79 13.40 8.69
N LEU A 159 8.52 13.03 7.45
CA LEU A 159 8.23 13.98 6.37
C LEU A 159 6.94 14.76 6.66
N PHE A 160 6.98 16.07 6.49
CA PHE A 160 5.90 17.01 6.72
C PHE A 160 5.54 17.74 5.44
N TYR A 161 4.25 17.73 5.09
CA TYR A 161 3.73 18.48 3.97
C TYR A 161 2.80 19.58 4.51
N PRO A 162 3.19 20.86 4.48
CA PRO A 162 2.29 21.92 4.88
C PRO A 162 1.05 21.91 3.98
N ARG A 163 -0.12 22.10 4.59
CA ARG A 163 -1.40 22.23 3.87
C ARG A 163 -1.25 23.41 2.92
N LYS A 164 -1.56 23.23 1.62
CA LYS A 164 -1.44 24.31 0.63
C LYS A 164 -2.17 25.56 1.16
N PRO A 165 -1.49 26.71 1.28
CA PRO A 165 -2.12 27.90 1.82
C PRO A 165 -3.26 28.33 0.91
N THR A 166 -4.33 28.82 1.51
CA THR A 166 -5.47 29.38 0.78
C THR A 166 -5.03 30.66 0.08
N ARG A 167 -5.64 31.01 -1.06
CA ARG A 167 -5.29 32.20 -1.87
C ARG A 167 -5.24 33.52 -1.05
N GLU A 168 -5.94 33.56 0.07
CA GLU A 168 -5.96 34.70 1.01
C GLU A 168 -4.76 34.70 1.97
N GLU A 169 -4.29 33.53 2.40
CA GLU A 169 -3.11 33.37 3.27
C GLU A 169 -1.81 33.60 2.49
N SER A 170 -1.76 33.17 1.22
CA SER A 170 -0.63 33.46 0.32
C SER A 170 -0.39 34.96 0.15
N LYS A 171 -1.46 35.77 0.17
CA LYS A 171 -1.39 37.24 0.09
C LYS A 171 -0.90 37.89 1.38
N ARG A 172 -1.21 37.31 2.55
CA ARG A 172 -0.68 37.80 3.85
C ARG A 172 0.81 37.50 3.97
N ILE A 173 1.25 36.31 3.55
CA ILE A 173 2.67 35.91 3.56
C ILE A 173 3.51 36.79 2.64
N THR A 174 2.96 37.26 1.50
CA THR A 174 3.66 38.24 0.64
C THR A 174 3.60 39.68 1.16
N ALA A 175 2.63 40.03 2.01
CA ALA A 175 2.47 41.36 2.58
C ALA A 175 3.32 41.60 3.84
N GLU A 176 3.62 40.55 4.61
CA GLU A 176 4.43 40.62 5.83
C GLU A 176 5.92 40.30 5.61
N SER A 177 6.33 39.99 4.38
CA SER A 177 7.73 39.73 4.05
C SER A 177 8.51 41.05 3.92
N PRO A 178 9.54 41.32 4.76
CA PRO A 178 10.43 42.47 4.56
C PRO A 178 11.15 42.31 3.23
N ARG A 179 10.85 43.25 2.35
CA ARG A 179 11.34 43.38 0.98
C ARG A 179 12.86 43.16 0.89
N TRP A 180 13.29 41.99 0.42
CA TRP A 180 14.64 41.82 -0.14
C TRP A 180 14.74 42.65 -1.41
N ARG A 181 15.43 43.79 -1.33
CA ARG A 181 16.24 44.32 -2.43
C ARG A 181 17.15 45.45 -1.94
N SER A 182 18.45 45.25 -2.19
CA SER A 182 19.42 46.27 -2.57
C SER A 182 18.86 47.26 -3.60
#